data_AF-A0AAD3Y3E7-F1
#
_entry.id   AF-A0AAD3Y3E7-F1
#
_cell.length_a   1.000
_cell.length_b   1.000
_cell.length_c   1.000
_cell.angle_alpha   90.00
_cell.angle_beta   90.00
_cell.angle_gamma   90.00
#
_symmetry.space_group_name_H-M   'P 1'
#
loop_
_entity.id
_entity.type
_entity.pdbx_description
1 polymer ?
#
loop_
_entity_poly.entity_id
_entity_poly.type
_entity_poly.pdbx_seq_one_letter_code
_entity_poly.pdbx_strand_id
1 'polypeptide(L)'
;MAGHGTDIILGGNAEFMARLKLREMLMPRVVRPGDGGFISVKKPPPMKTWKVKESLFPCKLSLEIINLADEAVQLAVKSWGLRSLTELEAEERLSYCCEKGPVQDEVIAKLRHDFLEIVKEYTLRLVAKI
;
A
#
# COMPACT_ATOMS: atom_id res chain seq x y z
N MET A 1 3.98 -26.20 -22.01
CA MET A 1 4.21 -24.74 -21.83
C MET A 1 3.02 -24.19 -21.07
N ALA A 2 3.13 -24.07 -19.75
CA ALA A 2 2.01 -23.74 -18.88
C ALA A 2 2.05 -22.26 -18.49
N GLY A 3 0.91 -21.57 -18.62
CA GLY A 3 0.56 -20.52 -17.67
C GLY A 3 0.61 -19.06 -18.10
N HIS A 4 0.16 -18.70 -19.32
CA HIS A 4 -0.14 -17.31 -19.69
C HIS A 4 -1.52 -16.85 -19.13
N GLY A 5 -1.83 -17.19 -17.87
CA GLY A 5 -3.17 -17.04 -17.27
C GLY A 5 -3.27 -16.07 -16.09
N THR A 6 -2.13 -15.63 -15.53
CA THR A 6 -2.09 -14.69 -14.39
C THR A 6 -1.47 -13.33 -14.77
N ASP A 7 -0.93 -13.23 -15.99
CA ASP A 7 -0.09 -12.11 -16.42
C ASP A 7 -0.86 -10.93 -17.07
N ILE A 8 -2.14 -11.11 -17.44
CA ILE A 8 -2.88 -10.06 -18.19
C ILE A 8 -3.65 -9.10 -17.27
N ILE A 9 -4.09 -9.57 -16.08
CA ILE A 9 -4.95 -8.76 -15.20
C ILE A 9 -4.12 -7.89 -14.22
N LEU A 10 -2.90 -8.30 -13.88
CA LEU A 10 -1.93 -7.52 -13.08
C LEU A 10 -0.73 -7.04 -13.91
N GLY A 11 -0.84 -7.13 -15.24
CA GLY A 11 0.24 -7.06 -16.23
C GLY A 11 1.23 -5.94 -16.00
N GLY A 12 2.36 -6.28 -15.36
CA GLY A 12 3.47 -5.36 -15.13
C GLY A 12 3.09 -4.05 -14.42
N ASN A 13 1.92 -3.97 -13.76
CA ASN A 13 1.47 -2.71 -13.19
C ASN A 13 2.16 -2.47 -11.85
N ALA A 14 3.39 -1.96 -11.94
CA ALA A 14 4.22 -1.56 -10.81
C ALA A 14 3.49 -0.59 -9.87
N GLU A 15 2.60 0.26 -10.40
CA GLU A 15 1.77 1.19 -9.63
C GLU A 15 0.79 0.44 -8.72
N PHE A 16 0.14 -0.60 -9.22
CA PHE A 16 -0.77 -1.40 -8.41
C PHE A 16 -0.04 -2.17 -7.30
N MET A 17 1.11 -2.77 -7.62
CA MET A 17 1.94 -3.49 -6.64
C MET A 17 2.51 -2.55 -5.57
N ALA A 18 2.96 -1.36 -5.98
CA ALA A 18 3.42 -0.33 -5.05
C ALA A 18 2.30 0.13 -4.12
N ARG A 19 1.09 0.33 -4.66
CA ARG A 19 -0.08 0.72 -3.86
C ARG A 19 -0.42 -0.35 -2.82
N LEU A 20 -0.41 -1.62 -3.22
CA LEU A 20 -0.62 -2.74 -2.31
C LEU A 20 0.46 -2.79 -1.22
N LYS A 21 1.71 -2.51 -1.57
CA LYS A 21 2.80 -2.52 -0.61
C LYS A 21 2.69 -1.38 0.41
N LEU A 22 2.39 -0.17 -0.06
CA LEU A 22 2.17 0.99 0.80
C LEU A 22 0.95 0.78 1.71
N ARG A 23 -0.13 0.18 1.17
CA ARG A 23 -1.33 -0.22 1.93
C ARG A 23 -0.97 -1.16 3.08
N GLU A 24 -0.18 -2.19 2.81
CA GLU A 24 0.24 -3.18 3.82
C GLU A 24 0.98 -2.53 5.00
N MET A 25 1.79 -1.50 4.74
CA MET A 25 2.56 -0.78 5.77
C MET A 25 1.72 0.25 6.52
N LEU A 26 0.87 1.00 5.80
CA LEU A 26 0.12 2.14 6.32
C LEU A 26 -1.12 1.71 7.14
N MET A 27 -1.96 0.83 6.58
CA MET A 27 -3.26 0.48 7.18
C MET A 27 -3.18 -0.05 8.62
N PRO A 28 -2.28 -0.98 8.99
CA PRO A 28 -2.23 -1.47 10.37
C PRO A 28 -1.77 -0.43 11.41
N ARG A 29 -1.26 0.72 10.96
CA ARG A 29 -0.78 1.81 11.81
C ARG A 29 -1.83 2.91 11.98
N VAL A 30 -2.59 3.23 10.93
CA VAL A 30 -3.53 4.36 10.93
C VAL A 30 -5.00 3.94 11.10
N VAL A 31 -5.36 2.71 10.74
CA VAL A 31 -6.76 2.23 10.80
C VAL A 31 -7.10 1.67 12.19
N ARG A 32 -8.31 1.97 12.67
CA ARG A 32 -8.83 1.44 13.94
C ARG A 32 -9.07 -0.09 13.82
N PRO A 33 -8.53 -0.92 14.73
CA PRO A 33 -8.85 -2.35 14.75
C PRO A 33 -10.32 -2.54 15.15
N GLY A 34 -11.17 -2.89 14.18
CA GLY A 34 -12.62 -3.06 14.38
C GLY A 34 -13.49 -2.41 13.31
N ASP A 35 -12.92 -1.57 12.45
CA ASP A 35 -13.66 -0.88 11.37
C ASP A 35 -13.93 -1.75 10.13
N GLY A 36 -13.53 -3.03 10.18
CA GLY A 36 -13.76 -3.98 9.09
C GLY A 36 -15.20 -4.44 9.09
N GLY A 37 -16.07 -3.69 8.40
CA GLY A 37 -17.40 -4.07 7.90
C GLY A 37 -18.28 -4.91 8.84
N PHE A 38 -19.41 -4.37 9.27
CA PHE A 38 -20.45 -5.10 10.00
C PHE A 38 -20.95 -6.33 9.20
N ILE A 39 -20.28 -7.47 9.36
CA ILE A 39 -20.82 -8.77 9.00
C ILE A 39 -21.60 -9.22 10.23
N SER A 40 -22.91 -9.05 10.16
CA SER A 40 -23.87 -9.49 11.17
C SER A 40 -23.90 -11.01 11.24
N VAL A 41 -22.88 -11.62 11.84
CA VAL A 41 -22.83 -13.05 12.17
C VAL A 41 -22.08 -13.20 13.48
N LYS A 42 -22.60 -14.04 14.39
CA LYS A 42 -22.16 -14.31 15.77
C LYS A 42 -20.74 -14.90 15.92
N LYS A 43 -19.77 -14.51 15.10
CA LYS A 43 -18.35 -14.90 15.19
C LYS A 43 -17.52 -13.63 15.40
N PRO A 44 -16.43 -13.67 16.19
CA PRO A 44 -15.47 -12.57 16.21
C PRO A 44 -15.03 -12.31 14.76
N PRO A 45 -15.12 -11.07 14.27
CA PRO A 45 -14.78 -10.79 12.87
C PRO A 45 -13.35 -11.26 12.63
N PRO A 46 -13.07 -11.95 11.50
CA PRO A 46 -11.70 -12.29 11.16
C PRO A 46 -10.89 -10.99 11.14
N MET A 47 -9.81 -10.93 11.89
CA MET A 47 -8.89 -9.79 11.86
C MET A 47 -8.44 -9.61 10.41
N LYS A 48 -8.93 -8.56 9.75
CA LYS A 48 -8.65 -8.29 8.35
C LYS A 48 -7.17 -7.99 8.24
N THR A 49 -6.40 -8.91 7.64
CA THR A 49 -4.98 -8.72 7.43
C THR A 49 -4.79 -7.97 6.12
N TRP A 50 -4.28 -6.74 6.16
CA TRP A 50 -3.79 -6.02 4.98
C TRP A 50 -2.49 -6.59 4.40
N LYS A 51 -2.09 -7.77 4.90
CA LYS A 51 -0.92 -8.50 4.45
C LYS A 51 -1.20 -9.10 3.08
N VAL A 52 -0.36 -8.73 2.13
CA VAL A 52 -0.42 -9.16 0.74
C VAL A 52 0.52 -10.37 0.59
N LYS A 53 0.17 -11.30 -0.30
CA LYS A 53 1.04 -12.46 -0.56
C LYS A 53 2.38 -11.97 -1.13
N GLU A 54 3.50 -12.42 -0.57
CA GLU A 54 4.84 -12.02 -1.04
C GLU A 54 5.07 -12.39 -2.51
N SER A 55 4.45 -13.48 -2.98
CA SER A 55 4.50 -13.90 -4.39
C SER A 55 3.84 -12.93 -5.38
N LEU A 56 3.09 -11.92 -4.90
CA LEU A 56 2.53 -10.85 -5.74
C LEU A 56 3.57 -9.76 -6.04
N PHE A 57 4.63 -9.64 -5.25
CA PHE A 57 5.65 -8.62 -5.47
C PHE A 57 6.76 -9.15 -6.39
N PRO A 58 7.24 -8.34 -7.34
CA PRO A 58 8.19 -8.80 -8.34
C PRO A 58 9.58 -9.04 -7.74
N CYS A 59 9.91 -8.30 -6.67
CA CYS A 59 11.14 -8.37 -5.89
C CYS A 59 10.87 -7.91 -4.45
N LYS A 60 11.78 -8.26 -3.53
CA LYS A 60 11.85 -7.61 -2.21
C LYS A 60 12.41 -6.20 -2.40
N LEU A 61 11.79 -5.23 -1.73
CA LEU A 61 12.24 -3.84 -1.77
C LEU A 61 13.63 -3.70 -1.12
N SER A 62 14.41 -2.74 -1.60
CA SER A 62 15.68 -2.36 -0.99
C SER A 62 15.45 -1.76 0.41
N LEU A 63 16.42 -1.97 1.31
CA LEU A 63 16.33 -1.47 2.70
C LEU A 63 16.12 0.06 2.75
N GLU A 64 16.72 0.79 1.81
CA GLU A 64 16.57 2.24 1.68
C GLU A 64 15.12 2.65 1.44
N ILE A 65 14.42 2.00 0.50
CA ILE A 65 13.02 2.28 0.18
C ILE A 65 12.10 1.87 1.34
N ILE A 66 12.42 0.75 2.02
CA ILE A 66 11.66 0.31 3.20
C ILE A 66 11.77 1.36 4.32
N ASN A 67 12.97 1.89 4.57
CA ASN A 67 13.18 2.92 5.59
C ASN A 67 12.44 4.22 5.23
N LEU A 68 12.54 4.67 3.98
CA LEU A 68 11.81 5.86 3.51
C LEU A 68 10.30 5.71 3.72
N ALA A 69 9.75 4.56 3.30
CA ALA A 69 8.33 4.28 3.47
C ALA A 69 7.92 4.16 4.95
N ASP A 70 8.76 3.60 5.82
CA ASP A 70 8.50 3.59 7.26
C ASP A 70 8.46 5.02 7.82
N GLU A 71 9.42 5.88 7.46
CA GLU A 71 9.43 7.29 7.88
C GLU A 71 8.16 8.03 7.46
N ALA A 72 7.67 7.83 6.23
CA ALA A 72 6.42 8.43 5.79
C ALA A 72 5.20 7.87 6.51
N VAL A 73 5.18 6.57 6.81
CA VAL A 73 4.12 5.96 7.63
C VAL A 73 4.15 6.53 9.06
N GLN A 74 5.32 6.75 9.64
CA GLN A 74 5.46 7.40 10.95
C GLN A 74 4.92 8.83 10.93
N LEU A 75 5.23 9.59 9.88
CA LEU A 75 4.65 10.93 9.69
C LEU A 75 3.13 10.86 9.53
N ALA A 76 2.61 9.90 8.78
CA ALA A 76 1.17 9.69 8.62
C ALA A 76 0.49 9.35 9.96
N VAL A 77 1.12 8.52 10.79
CA VAL A 77 0.63 8.19 12.14
C VAL A 77 0.63 9.42 13.05
N LYS A 78 1.67 10.26 12.98
CA LYS A 78 1.76 11.50 13.76
C LYS A 78 0.69 12.51 13.36
N SER A 79 0.46 12.68 12.06
CA SER A 79 -0.47 13.69 11.54
C SER A 79 -1.93 13.23 11.54
N TRP A 80 -2.22 11.97 11.20
CA TRP A 80 -3.59 11.43 11.15
C TRP A 80 -4.02 10.72 12.43
N GLY A 81 -3.09 10.45 13.34
CA GLY A 81 -3.34 9.75 14.60
C GLY A 81 -3.15 8.23 14.49
N LEU A 82 -2.61 7.64 15.56
CA LEU A 82 -2.41 6.20 15.65
C LEU A 82 -3.76 5.50 15.72
N ARG A 83 -4.04 4.60 14.78
CA ARG A 83 -5.29 3.83 14.70
C ARG A 83 -6.54 4.71 14.90
N SER A 84 -6.52 5.90 14.30
CA SER A 84 -7.56 6.91 14.46
C SER A 84 -8.49 7.01 13.27
N LEU A 85 -8.13 6.47 12.11
CA LEU A 85 -8.92 6.53 10.88
C LEU A 85 -9.80 5.30 10.68
N THR A 86 -10.91 5.49 9.97
CA THR A 86 -11.70 4.38 9.40
C THR A 86 -10.96 3.75 8.20
N GLU A 87 -11.34 2.52 7.82
CA GLU A 87 -10.78 1.84 6.64
C GLU A 87 -11.04 2.67 5.38
N LEU A 88 -12.26 3.19 5.23
CA LEU A 88 -12.66 4.02 4.11
C LEU A 88 -11.78 5.28 4.00
N GLU A 89 -11.67 6.03 5.09
CA GLU A 89 -10.86 7.25 5.13
C GLU A 89 -9.37 6.99 4.82
N ALA A 90 -8.82 5.88 5.32
CA ALA A 90 -7.44 5.51 5.04
C ALA A 90 -7.25 5.08 3.57
N GLU A 91 -8.24 4.38 2.98
CA GLU A 91 -8.23 4.03 1.55
C GLU A 91 -8.38 5.26 0.65
N GLU A 92 -9.20 6.24 1.01
CA GLU A 92 -9.33 7.50 0.29
C GLU A 92 -8.02 8.29 0.31
N ARG A 93 -7.40 8.45 1.49
CA ARG A 93 -6.09 9.11 1.62
C ARG A 93 -4.99 8.38 0.84
N LEU A 94 -4.98 7.04 0.89
CA LEU A 94 -4.05 6.23 0.11
C LEU A 94 -4.26 6.44 -1.39
N SER A 95 -5.51 6.54 -1.84
CA SER A 95 -5.84 6.78 -3.26
C SER A 95 -5.30 8.14 -3.70
N TYR A 96 -5.49 9.18 -2.89
CA TYR A 96 -4.91 10.51 -3.12
C TYR A 96 -3.38 10.50 -3.24
N CYS A 97 -2.70 9.65 -2.47
CA CYS A 97 -1.24 9.49 -2.58
C CYS A 97 -0.83 8.95 -3.96
N CYS A 98 -1.62 8.05 -4.53
CA CYS A 98 -1.36 7.43 -5.84
C CYS A 98 -1.77 8.30 -7.04
N GLU A 99 -2.59 9.33 -6.85
CA GLU A 99 -3.05 10.19 -7.94
C GLU A 99 -2.00 11.22 -8.39
N LYS A 100 -2.15 11.74 -9.61
CA LYS A 100 -1.34 12.84 -10.15
C LYS A 100 -2.12 14.14 -10.00
N GLY A 101 -1.92 14.84 -8.88
CA GLY A 101 -2.60 16.11 -8.61
C GLY A 101 -1.85 17.00 -7.61
N PRO A 102 -2.20 18.28 -7.46
CA PRO A 102 -1.59 19.13 -6.44
C PRO A 102 -1.86 18.56 -5.05
N VAL A 103 -0.83 18.48 -4.20
CA VAL A 103 -0.95 18.01 -2.83
C VAL A 103 -0.75 19.18 -1.89
N GLN A 104 -1.69 19.37 -0.96
CA GLN A 104 -1.59 20.38 0.09
C GLN A 104 -1.02 19.79 1.40
N ASP A 105 -1.32 18.52 1.67
CA ASP A 105 -0.82 17.81 2.85
C ASP A 105 0.61 17.28 2.67
N GLU A 106 1.51 17.68 3.56
CA GLU A 106 2.91 17.20 3.60
C GLU A 106 2.98 15.66 3.68
N VAL A 107 2.07 15.05 4.43
CA VAL A 107 1.99 13.59 4.59
C VAL A 107 1.68 12.89 3.26
N ILE A 108 0.66 13.39 2.54
CA ILE A 108 0.27 12.82 1.24
C ILE A 108 1.41 13.03 0.23
N ALA A 109 2.11 14.16 0.29
CA ALA A 109 3.23 14.45 -0.59
C ALA A 109 4.40 13.48 -0.34
N LYS A 110 4.70 13.19 0.93
CA LYS A 110 5.74 12.23 1.32
C LYS A 110 5.37 10.80 0.92
N LEU A 111 4.15 10.35 1.25
CA LEU A 111 3.66 9.02 0.86
C LEU A 111 3.62 8.83 -0.65
N ARG A 112 3.29 9.88 -1.41
CA ARG A 112 3.37 9.86 -2.87
C ARG A 112 4.80 9.71 -3.36
N HIS A 113 5.74 10.46 -2.79
CA HIS A 113 7.14 10.35 -3.15
C HIS A 113 7.64 8.90 -2.97
N ASP A 114 7.35 8.29 -1.82
CA ASP A 114 7.77 6.92 -1.55
C ASP A 114 7.05 5.91 -2.44
N PHE A 115 5.76 6.13 -2.71
CA PHE A 115 5.02 5.34 -3.69
C PHE A 115 5.73 5.36 -5.06
N LEU A 116 6.13 6.52 -5.57
CA LEU A 116 6.83 6.63 -6.85
C LEU A 116 8.19 5.92 -6.85
N GLU A 117 8.95 5.98 -5.76
CA GLU A 117 10.22 5.26 -5.63
C GLU A 117 10.02 3.74 -5.63
N ILE A 118 8.99 3.24 -4.94
CA ILE A 118 8.58 1.83 -4.98
C ILE A 118 8.18 1.41 -6.40
N VAL A 119 7.36 2.23 -7.09
CA VAL A 119 6.95 1.98 -8.48
C VAL A 119 8.17 1.89 -9.38
N LYS A 120 9.12 2.81 -9.24
CA LYS A 120 10.35 2.84 -10.03
C LYS A 120 11.19 1.59 -9.81
N GLU A 121 11.39 1.16 -8.56
CA GLU A 121 12.13 -0.06 -8.27
C GLU A 121 11.44 -1.31 -8.84
N TYR A 122 10.12 -1.43 -8.68
CA TYR A 122 9.35 -2.53 -9.25
C TYR A 122 9.38 -2.52 -10.77
N THR A 123 9.25 -1.36 -11.41
CA THR A 123 9.32 -1.21 -12.87
C THR A 123 10.69 -1.65 -13.39
N LEU A 124 11.78 -1.16 -12.79
CA LEU A 124 13.13 -1.53 -13.17
C LEU A 124 13.36 -3.05 -13.05
N ARG A 125 12.89 -3.67 -11.97
CA ARG A 125 13.03 -5.12 -11.74
C ARG A 125 12.15 -5.98 -12.64
N LEU A 126 10.99 -5.47 -13.06
CA LEU A 126 10.11 -6.12 -14.03
C LEU A 126 10.72 -6.11 -15.43
N VAL A 127 11.24 -4.96 -15.86
CA VAL A 127 11.92 -4.82 -17.16
C VAL A 127 13.20 -5.66 -17.22
N ALA A 128 13.95 -5.76 -16.13
CA ALA A 128 15.17 -6.58 -16.07
C ALA A 128 14.94 -8.11 -16.09
N LYS A 129 13.68 -8.58 -16.02
CA LYS A 129 13.32 -10.00 -16.08
C LYS A 129 12.87 -10.46 -17.48
N ILE A 130 12.76 -9.54 -18.44
CA ILE A 130 12.42 -9.80 -19.86
C ILE A 130 13.73 -9.88 -20.65
#